data_AF-A0A1Z1WQB7-F1
#
_entry.id   AF-A0A1Z1WQB7-F1
#
_cell.length_a   1.000
_cell.length_b   1.000
_cell.length_c   1.000
_cell.angle_alpha   90.00
_cell.angle_beta   90.00
_cell.angle_gamma   90.00
#
_symmetry.space_group_name_H-M   'P 1'
#
loop_
_entity.id
_entity.type
_entity.pdbx_description
1 polymer ?
#
loop_
_entity_poly.entity_id
_entity_poly.type
_entity_poly.pdbx_seq_one_letter_code
_entity_poly.pdbx_strand_id
1 'polypeptide(L)'
;MSAAVLDASTLETLIAAAVTAPSIHNSQPWRFRLDPDDVALEIRAADRHGLRHIDPQGRALHLSIGCAIFNLRVAVAHFGWTPVARLLPRPTEPDLLAVVPLSSAVTGRSTRLSALYGALWRRHSSRFPFSSRPLPRRLLGELAMAAQAEGALLTHPGPAETDRLLQLHVGTERLNTADAGRRQGAAVWRTVLTARASAYRLRP
;
A
#
# COMPACT_ATOMS: atom_id res chain seq x y z
N MET A 1 16.24 21.91 -1.93
CA MET A 1 14.81 22.16 -2.17
C MET A 1 14.23 22.62 -0.86
N SER A 2 13.51 23.75 -0.84
CA SER A 2 12.77 24.19 0.35
C SER A 2 11.54 23.30 0.53
N ALA A 3 11.11 23.09 1.77
CA ALA A 3 9.84 22.43 2.04
C ALA A 3 8.69 23.21 1.41
N ALA A 4 7.70 22.49 0.85
CA ALA A 4 6.48 23.10 0.35
C ALA A 4 5.66 23.70 1.50
N VAL A 5 4.79 24.65 1.18
CA VAL A 5 3.75 25.13 2.09
C VAL A 5 2.60 24.12 2.04
N LEU A 6 2.07 23.73 3.20
CA LEU A 6 0.88 22.88 3.23
C LEU A 6 -0.33 23.72 2.81
N ASP A 7 -0.82 23.47 1.60
CA ASP A 7 -2.08 23.98 1.07
C ASP A 7 -2.98 22.82 0.62
N ALA A 8 -4.19 23.17 0.17
CA ALA A 8 -5.17 22.18 -0.27
C ALA A 8 -4.65 21.31 -1.44
N SER A 9 -3.97 21.91 -2.40
CA SER A 9 -3.44 21.20 -3.58
C SER A 9 -2.34 20.20 -3.20
N THR A 10 -1.46 20.59 -2.28
CA THR A 10 -0.40 19.73 -1.78
C THR A 10 -0.99 18.59 -0.96
N LEU A 11 -1.98 18.86 -0.11
CA LEU A 11 -2.70 17.83 0.64
C LEU A 11 -3.39 16.82 -0.29
N GLU A 12 -4.10 17.30 -1.31
CA GLU A 12 -4.72 16.44 -2.33
C GLU A 12 -3.70 15.55 -3.03
N THR A 13 -2.53 16.10 -3.36
CA THR A 13 -1.45 15.35 -4.01
C THR A 13 -0.86 14.28 -3.10
N LEU A 14 -0.65 14.59 -1.82
CA LEU A 14 -0.21 13.61 -0.82
C LEU A 14 -1.19 12.44 -0.70
N ILE A 15 -2.50 12.75 -0.60
CA ILE A 15 -3.56 11.74 -0.52
C ILE A 15 -3.63 10.93 -1.81
N ALA A 16 -3.57 11.57 -2.97
CA ALA A 16 -3.58 10.89 -4.27
C ALA A 16 -2.41 9.91 -4.39
N ALA A 17 -1.21 10.30 -3.97
CA ALA A 17 -0.04 9.43 -3.94
C ALA A 17 -0.26 8.22 -3.01
N ALA A 18 -0.79 8.44 -1.80
CA ALA A 18 -1.12 7.36 -0.86
C ALA A 18 -2.14 6.36 -1.46
N VAL A 19 -3.16 6.86 -2.16
CA VAL A 19 -4.22 6.05 -2.80
C VAL A 19 -3.70 5.16 -3.93
N THR A 20 -2.55 5.47 -4.53
CA THR A 20 -1.92 4.59 -5.53
C THR A 20 -1.41 3.26 -4.94
N ALA A 21 -1.43 3.10 -3.62
CA ALA A 21 -0.99 1.88 -2.95
C ALA A 21 -1.79 0.65 -3.39
N PRO A 22 -1.14 -0.53 -3.50
CA PRO A 22 -1.87 -1.78 -3.64
C PRO A 22 -2.68 -2.07 -2.37
N SER A 23 -3.84 -2.70 -2.53
CA SER A 23 -4.65 -3.17 -1.40
C SER A 23 -5.32 -4.50 -1.74
N ILE A 24 -5.72 -5.24 -0.72
CA ILE A 24 -6.51 -6.47 -0.88
C ILE A 24 -7.74 -6.20 -1.74
N HIS A 25 -7.88 -6.94 -2.85
CA HIS A 25 -8.93 -6.77 -3.87
C HIS A 25 -9.19 -5.32 -4.33
N ASN A 26 -8.19 -4.43 -4.26
CA ASN A 26 -8.35 -3.00 -4.52
C ASN A 26 -9.46 -2.35 -3.66
N SER A 27 -9.72 -2.89 -2.46
CA SER A 27 -10.73 -2.38 -1.54
C SER A 27 -10.38 -0.99 -1.03
N GLN A 28 -9.10 -0.60 -0.98
CA GLN A 28 -8.62 0.69 -0.49
C GLN A 28 -9.14 0.97 0.94
N PRO A 29 -8.85 0.12 1.94
CA PRO A 29 -9.54 0.12 3.24
C PRO A 29 -9.06 1.23 4.18
N TRP A 30 -8.74 2.41 3.65
CA TRP A 30 -8.22 3.56 4.38
C TRP A 30 -9.18 4.75 4.31
N ARG A 31 -9.17 5.54 5.38
CA ARG A 31 -9.74 6.89 5.47
C ARG A 31 -8.66 7.83 5.95
N PHE A 32 -8.55 8.99 5.30
CA PHE A 32 -7.61 10.04 5.70
C PHE A 32 -8.37 11.13 6.47
N ARG A 33 -7.78 11.63 7.55
CA ARG A 33 -8.26 12.81 8.28
C ARG A 33 -7.07 13.74 8.51
N LEU A 34 -7.20 15.02 8.13
CA LEU A 34 -6.25 16.04 8.54
C LEU A 34 -6.60 16.48 9.95
N ASP A 35 -5.62 16.43 10.84
CA ASP A 35 -5.65 17.13 12.12
C ASP A 35 -5.02 18.51 11.90
N PRO A 36 -5.80 19.61 11.96
CA PRO A 36 -5.30 20.95 11.69
C PRO A 36 -4.46 21.50 12.84
N ASP A 37 -4.65 21.02 14.07
CA ASP A 37 -3.94 21.51 15.25
C ASP A 37 -2.51 20.97 15.27
N ASP A 38 -2.35 19.68 15.00
CA ASP A 38 -1.04 19.00 14.92
C ASP A 38 -0.40 19.04 13.52
N VAL A 39 -1.12 19.58 12.52
CA VAL A 39 -0.72 19.59 11.10
C VAL A 39 -0.27 18.20 10.65
N ALA A 40 -1.15 17.22 10.83
CA ALA A 40 -0.82 15.81 10.62
C ALA A 40 -1.94 15.07 9.89
N LEU A 41 -1.57 14.10 9.05
CA LEU A 41 -2.51 13.20 8.41
C LEU A 41 -2.68 11.93 9.23
N GLU A 42 -3.88 11.69 9.71
CA GLU A 42 -4.29 10.43 10.28
C GLU A 42 -4.71 9.46 9.17
N ILE A 43 -4.24 8.22 9.25
CA ILE A 43 -4.67 7.11 8.40
C ILE A 43 -5.45 6.13 9.27
N ARG A 44 -6.75 6.03 8.99
CA ARG A 44 -7.69 5.19 9.74
C ARG A 44 -8.17 4.00 8.90
N ALA A 45 -8.46 2.90 9.58
CA ALA A 45 -9.15 1.77 8.98
C ALA A 45 -10.56 2.20 8.55
N ALA A 46 -10.90 1.91 7.30
CA ALA A 46 -12.26 2.02 6.79
C ALA A 46 -12.81 0.60 6.60
N ASP A 47 -13.71 0.18 7.49
CA ASP A 47 -14.40 -1.11 7.35
C ASP A 47 -15.36 -1.03 6.17
N ARG A 48 -15.02 -1.72 5.09
CA ARG A 48 -15.87 -1.85 3.91
C ARG A 48 -16.58 -3.19 4.03
N HIS A 49 -17.91 -3.16 4.05
CA HIS A 49 -18.76 -4.35 4.10
C HIS A 49 -18.24 -5.42 3.14
N GLY A 50 -17.84 -6.57 3.69
CA GLY A 50 -17.29 -7.71 2.93
C GLY A 50 -15.84 -8.08 3.26
N LEU A 51 -15.02 -7.17 3.80
CA LEU A 51 -13.62 -7.49 4.17
C LEU A 51 -13.51 -8.52 5.30
N ARG A 52 -14.41 -8.46 6.30
CA ARG A 52 -14.38 -9.38 7.46
C ARG A 52 -14.50 -10.86 7.09
N HIS A 53 -15.15 -11.20 5.97
CA HIS A 53 -15.30 -12.59 5.53
C HIS A 53 -14.04 -13.13 4.83
N ILE A 54 -13.30 -12.25 4.15
CA ILE A 54 -12.09 -12.60 3.38
C ILE A 54 -10.81 -12.38 4.19
N ASP A 55 -10.85 -11.52 5.20
CA ASP A 55 -9.74 -11.14 6.07
C ASP A 55 -10.23 -11.05 7.52
N PRO A 56 -10.61 -12.19 8.15
CA PRO A 56 -11.23 -12.21 9.47
C PRO A 56 -10.30 -11.69 10.57
N GLN A 57 -9.00 -11.81 10.38
CA GLN A 57 -7.98 -11.30 11.30
C GLN A 57 -7.53 -9.87 10.96
N GLY A 58 -8.06 -9.26 9.90
CA GLY A 58 -7.69 -7.91 9.47
C GLY A 58 -6.24 -7.77 8.98
N ARG A 59 -5.52 -8.88 8.75
CA ARG A 59 -4.10 -8.84 8.38
C ARG A 59 -3.91 -8.17 7.03
N ALA A 60 -4.73 -8.49 6.05
CA ALA A 60 -4.63 -7.92 4.71
C ALA A 60 -5.05 -6.43 4.67
N LEU A 61 -5.98 -6.03 5.53
CA LEU A 61 -6.31 -4.63 5.78
C LEU A 61 -5.08 -3.87 6.31
N HIS A 62 -4.40 -4.39 7.32
CA HIS A 62 -3.20 -3.74 7.89
C HIS A 62 -2.07 -3.67 6.85
N LEU A 63 -1.84 -4.74 6.07
CA LEU A 63 -0.86 -4.72 4.99
C LEU A 63 -1.20 -3.66 3.92
N SER A 64 -2.47 -3.55 3.54
CA SER A 64 -2.93 -2.54 2.59
C SER A 64 -2.68 -1.11 3.11
N ILE A 65 -2.97 -0.86 4.39
CA ILE A 65 -2.73 0.44 5.02
C ILE A 65 -1.23 0.72 5.17
N GLY A 66 -0.42 -0.30 5.47
CA GLY A 66 1.03 -0.20 5.44
C GLY A 66 1.57 0.26 4.08
N CYS A 67 1.02 -0.26 2.98
CA CYS A 67 1.35 0.21 1.65
C CYS A 67 0.95 1.69 1.42
N ALA A 68 -0.23 2.10 1.87
CA ALA A 68 -0.67 3.50 1.78
C ALA A 68 0.23 4.45 2.59
N ILE A 69 0.64 4.04 3.80
CA ILE A 69 1.57 4.79 4.65
C ILE A 69 2.94 4.94 3.97
N PHE A 70 3.47 3.88 3.36
CA PHE A 70 4.74 3.96 2.64
C PHE A 70 4.66 4.93 1.46
N ASN A 71 3.60 4.86 0.66
CA ASN A 71 3.38 5.78 -0.45
C ASN A 71 3.24 7.24 0.01
N LEU A 72 2.53 7.47 1.12
CA LEU A 72 2.42 8.78 1.73
C LEU A 72 3.79 9.30 2.19
N ARG A 73 4.59 8.47 2.85
CA ARG A 73 5.97 8.82 3.25
C ARG A 73 6.84 9.20 2.05
N VAL A 74 6.70 8.51 0.91
CA VAL A 74 7.39 8.88 -0.34
C VAL A 74 6.96 10.26 -0.82
N ALA A 75 5.66 10.57 -0.79
CA ALA A 75 5.14 11.88 -1.20
C ALA A 75 5.57 12.99 -0.23
N VAL A 76 5.48 12.77 1.08
CA VAL A 76 5.96 13.71 2.12
C VAL A 76 7.44 14.03 1.91
N ALA A 77 8.27 13.01 1.66
CA ALA A 77 9.68 13.21 1.33
C ALA A 77 9.90 14.01 0.04
N HIS A 78 9.05 13.81 -0.97
CA HIS A 78 9.12 14.55 -2.24
C HIS A 78 8.84 16.05 -2.05
N PHE A 79 7.89 16.40 -1.19
CA PHE A 79 7.57 17.79 -0.83
C PHE A 79 8.55 18.42 0.18
N GLY A 80 9.63 17.71 0.54
CA GLY A 80 10.69 18.23 1.40
C GLY A 80 10.41 18.13 2.91
N TRP A 81 9.38 17.36 3.30
CA TRP A 81 9.05 17.10 4.69
C TRP A 81 9.58 15.75 5.18
N THR A 82 9.71 15.63 6.50
CA THR A 82 10.26 14.46 7.19
C THR A 82 9.28 13.29 7.11
N PRO A 83 9.61 12.18 6.42
CA PRO A 83 8.68 11.11 6.10
C PRO A 83 8.55 10.09 7.24
N VAL A 84 8.15 10.55 8.43
CA VAL A 84 7.96 9.71 9.62
C VAL A 84 6.49 9.39 9.80
N ALA A 85 6.19 8.12 10.08
CA ALA A 85 4.87 7.65 10.45
C ALA A 85 4.91 7.06 11.87
N ARG A 86 4.00 7.50 12.73
CA ARG A 86 3.76 6.88 14.05
C ARG A 86 2.65 5.87 13.88
N LEU A 87 2.94 4.59 14.12
CA LEU A 87 1.97 3.50 13.99
C LEU A 87 1.21 3.29 15.29
N LEU A 88 -0.09 2.97 15.19
CA LEU A 88 -0.99 2.66 16.31
C LEU A 88 -0.81 3.63 17.51
N PRO A 89 -0.88 4.96 17.28
CA PRO A 89 -0.42 5.94 18.26
C PRO A 89 -1.33 6.08 19.48
N ARG A 90 -2.57 5.58 19.40
CA ARG A 90 -3.60 5.72 20.44
C ARG A 90 -4.29 4.38 20.70
N PRO A 91 -3.97 3.67 21.80
CA PRO A 91 -4.59 2.37 22.12
C PRO A 91 -6.12 2.40 22.26
N THR A 92 -6.68 3.57 22.61
CA THR A 92 -8.13 3.79 22.74
C THR A 92 -8.84 3.99 21.40
N GLU A 93 -8.11 4.18 20.30
CA GLU A 93 -8.62 4.38 18.95
C GLU A 93 -8.05 3.30 18.01
N PRO A 94 -8.56 2.05 18.08
CA PRO A 94 -7.99 0.93 17.33
C PRO A 94 -8.15 1.06 15.81
N ASP A 95 -9.01 1.96 15.33
CA ASP A 95 -9.14 2.31 13.92
C ASP A 95 -8.06 3.30 13.46
N LEU A 96 -7.40 4.03 14.36
CA LEU A 96 -6.30 4.94 14.05
C LEU A 96 -4.99 4.18 13.90
N LEU A 97 -4.66 3.82 12.65
CA LEU A 97 -3.52 2.96 12.36
C LEU A 97 -2.20 3.73 12.22
N ALA A 98 -2.24 4.98 11.78
CA ALA A 98 -1.04 5.81 11.72
C ALA A 98 -1.34 7.31 11.77
N VAL A 99 -0.33 8.08 12.18
CA VAL A 99 -0.28 9.53 12.08
C VAL A 99 1.02 9.95 11.39
N VAL A 100 0.93 10.81 10.38
CA VAL A 100 2.06 11.35 9.60
C VAL A 100 2.07 12.87 9.70
N PRO A 101 3.01 13.48 10.43
CA PRO A 101 3.17 14.94 10.50
C PRO A 101 3.52 15.54 9.13
N LEU A 102 2.99 16.73 8.82
CA LEU A 102 3.14 17.42 7.52
C LEU A 102 3.86 18.78 7.64
N SER A 103 4.68 18.98 8.67
CA SER A 103 5.24 20.30 9.00
C SER A 103 6.74 20.32 9.25
N SER A 104 7.37 19.17 9.50
CA SER A 104 8.81 19.11 9.79
C SER A 104 9.60 19.03 8.48
N ALA A 105 10.37 20.07 8.15
CA ALA A 105 11.25 20.06 6.98
C ALA A 105 12.43 19.09 7.17
N VAL A 106 12.84 18.41 6.10
CA VAL A 106 14.09 17.62 6.12
C VAL A 106 15.28 18.57 6.09
N THR A 107 16.17 18.46 7.08
CA THR A 107 17.46 19.13 7.06
C THR A 107 18.42 18.38 6.13
N GLY A 108 18.36 18.60 4.81
CA GLY A 108 19.32 18.01 3.87
C GLY A 108 18.83 17.75 2.44
N ARG A 109 19.66 17.04 1.65
CA ARG A 109 19.42 16.65 0.25
C ARG A 109 18.30 15.59 0.13
N SER A 110 17.73 15.50 -1.08
CA SER A 110 16.76 14.48 -1.52
C SER A 110 17.05 13.10 -0.93
N THR A 111 16.06 12.52 -0.26
CA THR A 111 16.16 11.18 0.36
C THR A 111 15.94 10.09 -0.68
N ARG A 112 16.44 8.87 -0.40
CA ARG A 112 16.14 7.68 -1.23
C ARG A 112 14.62 7.47 -1.42
N LEU A 113 13.80 7.83 -0.43
CA LEU A 113 12.33 7.79 -0.54
C LEU A 113 11.83 8.78 -1.60
N SER A 114 12.28 10.03 -1.59
CA SER A 114 11.80 11.05 -2.54
C SER A 114 12.05 10.68 -4.01
N ALA A 115 13.10 9.90 -4.29
CA ALA A 115 13.40 9.38 -5.62
C ALA A 115 12.35 8.37 -6.13
N LEU A 116 11.57 7.75 -5.24
CA LEU A 116 10.51 6.80 -5.59
C LEU A 116 9.21 7.48 -6.02
N TYR A 117 9.09 8.80 -5.88
CA TYR A 117 7.83 9.51 -6.13
C TYR A 117 7.27 9.26 -7.54
N GLY A 118 8.12 9.35 -8.56
CA GLY A 118 7.72 9.04 -9.94
C GLY A 118 7.36 7.57 -10.18
N ALA A 119 7.78 6.64 -9.32
CA ALA A 119 7.41 5.23 -9.42
C ALA A 119 5.99 4.95 -8.91
N LEU A 120 5.48 5.75 -7.96
CA LEU A 120 4.11 5.60 -7.42
C LEU A 120 3.06 5.62 -8.54
N TRP A 121 3.20 6.58 -9.45
CA TRP A 121 2.25 6.82 -10.55
C TRP A 121 2.33 5.80 -11.69
N ARG A 122 3.45 5.06 -11.79
CA ARG A 122 3.66 4.03 -12.84
C ARG A 122 3.34 2.62 -12.35
N ARG A 123 3.22 2.44 -11.03
CA ARG A 123 2.99 1.14 -10.40
C ARG A 123 1.62 0.60 -10.77
N HIS A 124 1.59 -0.65 -11.23
CA HIS A 124 0.38 -1.41 -11.44
C HIS A 124 0.62 -2.88 -11.09
N SER A 125 -0.45 -3.62 -10.79
CA SER A 125 -0.36 -5.06 -10.54
C SER A 125 -0.60 -5.81 -11.85
N SER A 126 0.44 -6.39 -12.44
CA SER A 126 0.32 -7.28 -13.59
C SER A 126 -0.07 -8.69 -13.14
N ARG A 127 -1.02 -9.30 -13.86
CA ARG A 127 -1.41 -10.72 -13.71
C ARG A 127 -1.05 -11.54 -14.95
N PHE A 128 -0.27 -10.96 -15.86
CA PHE A 128 0.26 -11.65 -17.03
C PHE A 128 1.56 -12.38 -16.66
N PRO A 129 1.90 -13.46 -17.38
CA PRO A 129 3.18 -14.14 -17.19
C PRO A 129 4.35 -13.16 -17.30
N PHE A 130 5.30 -13.26 -16.37
CA PHE A 130 6.58 -12.55 -16.46
C PHE A 130 7.57 -13.36 -17.29
N SER A 131 8.60 -12.69 -17.83
CA SER A 131 9.68 -13.37 -18.53
C SER A 131 10.41 -14.35 -17.61
N SER A 132 10.88 -15.47 -18.14
CA SER A 132 11.76 -16.42 -17.44
C SER A 132 13.21 -15.94 -17.27
N ARG A 133 13.52 -14.70 -17.69
CA ARG A 133 14.86 -14.12 -17.57
C ARG A 133 15.24 -14.00 -16.09
N PRO A 134 16.36 -14.61 -15.64
CA PRO A 134 16.82 -14.46 -14.27
C PRO A 134 17.13 -13.00 -13.93
N LEU A 135 16.77 -12.57 -12.72
CA LEU A 135 17.16 -11.26 -12.20
C LEU A 135 18.64 -11.29 -11.79
N PRO A 136 19.41 -10.21 -12.06
CA PRO A 136 20.79 -10.12 -11.60
C PRO A 136 20.88 -10.25 -10.07
N ARG A 137 21.85 -11.02 -9.57
CA ARG A 137 22.05 -11.22 -8.12
C ARG A 137 22.18 -9.91 -7.34
N ARG A 138 22.83 -8.93 -7.94
CA ARG A 138 22.97 -7.59 -7.36
C ARG A 138 21.61 -6.93 -7.12
N LEU A 139 20.70 -7.01 -8.09
CA LEU A 139 19.35 -6.45 -7.98
C LEU A 139 18.56 -7.13 -6.85
N LEU A 140 18.65 -8.45 -6.74
CA LEU A 140 18.01 -9.19 -5.64
C LEU A 140 18.55 -8.75 -4.27
N GLY A 141 19.87 -8.52 -4.16
CA GLY A 141 20.48 -7.96 -2.95
C GLY A 141 19.99 -6.54 -2.64
N GLU A 142 19.87 -5.68 -3.64
CA GLU A 142 19.33 -4.32 -3.47
C GLU A 142 17.86 -4.34 -3.00
N LEU A 143 17.03 -5.23 -3.55
CA LEU A 143 15.65 -5.42 -3.11
C LEU A 143 15.56 -5.94 -1.67
N ALA A 144 16.41 -6.90 -1.28
CA ALA A 144 16.45 -7.42 0.08
C ALA A 144 16.87 -6.35 1.09
N MET A 145 17.87 -5.54 0.76
CA MET A 145 18.28 -4.39 1.57
C MET A 145 17.17 -3.34 1.69
N ALA A 146 16.43 -3.08 0.61
CA ALA A 146 15.30 -2.16 0.64
C ALA A 146 14.16 -2.66 1.54
N ALA A 147 13.85 -3.96 1.50
CA ALA A 147 12.88 -4.57 2.41
C ALA A 147 13.34 -4.48 3.88
N GLN A 148 14.63 -4.79 4.14
CA GLN A 148 15.20 -4.75 5.48
C GLN A 148 15.20 -3.33 6.08
N ALA A 149 15.41 -2.31 5.25
CA ALA A 149 15.32 -0.90 5.66
C ALA A 149 13.92 -0.50 6.13
N GLU A 150 12.88 -1.23 5.69
CA GLU A 150 11.49 -1.07 6.12
C GLU A 150 11.05 -2.16 7.12
N GLY A 151 12.00 -2.89 7.72
CA GLY A 151 11.75 -3.90 8.75
C GLY A 151 11.19 -5.24 8.23
N ALA A 152 11.26 -5.49 6.93
CA ALA A 152 10.79 -6.72 6.30
C ALA A 152 11.93 -7.61 5.80
N LEU A 153 11.74 -8.93 5.88
CA LEU A 153 12.62 -9.90 5.23
C LEU A 153 12.06 -10.23 3.85
N LEU A 154 12.90 -10.08 2.82
CA LEU A 154 12.60 -10.55 1.47
C LEU A 154 13.41 -11.82 1.18
N THR A 155 12.71 -12.90 0.88
CA THR A 155 13.32 -14.15 0.41
C THR A 155 12.92 -14.43 -1.03
N HIS A 156 13.84 -15.05 -1.77
CA HIS A 156 13.58 -15.51 -3.14
C HIS A 156 13.55 -17.03 -3.13
N PRO A 157 12.36 -17.65 -3.24
CA PRO A 157 12.27 -19.11 -3.23
C PRO A 157 12.99 -19.67 -4.45
N GLY A 158 13.75 -20.75 -4.25
CA GLY A 158 14.30 -21.54 -5.35
C GLY A 158 13.19 -22.29 -6.10
N PRO A 159 13.53 -23.02 -7.19
CA PRO A 159 12.54 -23.73 -8.00
C PRO A 159 11.65 -24.68 -7.19
N ALA A 160 12.24 -25.53 -6.34
CA ALA A 160 11.50 -26.50 -5.54
C ALA A 160 10.51 -25.85 -4.54
N GLU A 161 10.93 -24.78 -3.87
CA GLU A 161 10.05 -24.05 -2.94
C GLU A 161 8.97 -23.27 -3.71
N THR A 162 9.30 -22.74 -4.90
CA THR A 162 8.32 -22.09 -5.77
C THR A 162 7.22 -23.06 -6.18
N ASP A 163 7.59 -24.28 -6.61
CA ASP A 163 6.63 -25.33 -6.95
C ASP A 163 5.76 -25.71 -5.76
N ARG A 164 6.35 -25.86 -4.58
CA ARG A 164 5.62 -26.13 -3.34
C ARG A 164 4.58 -25.03 -3.04
N LEU A 165 4.97 -23.76 -3.13
CA LEU A 165 4.07 -22.63 -2.90
C LEU A 165 2.93 -22.58 -3.92
N LEU A 166 3.21 -22.90 -5.20
CA LEU A 166 2.18 -22.99 -6.23
C LEU A 166 1.17 -24.11 -5.93
N GLN A 167 1.63 -25.28 -5.49
CA GLN A 167 0.73 -26.38 -5.10
C GLN A 167 -0.17 -26.01 -3.91
N LEU A 168 0.38 -25.31 -2.90
CA LEU A 168 -0.41 -24.79 -1.77
C LEU A 168 -1.47 -23.77 -2.21
N HIS A 169 -1.11 -22.89 -3.15
CA HIS A 169 -2.04 -21.91 -3.71
C HIS A 169 -3.18 -22.60 -4.45
N VAL A 170 -2.89 -23.56 -5.33
CA VAL A 170 -3.91 -24.36 -6.04
C VAL A 170 -4.83 -25.09 -5.05
N GLY A 171 -4.28 -25.66 -3.99
CA GLY A 171 -5.07 -26.30 -2.92
C GLY A 171 -6.03 -25.32 -2.23
N THR A 172 -5.56 -24.11 -1.93
CA THR A 172 -6.35 -23.07 -1.25
C THR A 172 -7.44 -22.52 -2.16
N GLU A 173 -7.18 -22.30 -3.45
CA GLU A 173 -8.20 -21.86 -4.41
C GLU A 173 -9.34 -22.87 -4.54
N ARG A 174 -9.05 -24.18 -4.49
CA ARG A 174 -10.08 -25.24 -4.47
C ARG A 174 -10.98 -25.13 -3.22
N LEU A 175 -10.38 -24.91 -2.04
CA LEU A 175 -11.12 -24.73 -0.79
C LEU A 175 -11.95 -23.44 -0.79
N ASN A 176 -11.37 -22.34 -1.28
CA ASN A 176 -12.05 -21.04 -1.40
C ASN A 176 -13.24 -21.10 -2.37
N THR A 177 -13.11 -21.87 -3.45
CA THR A 177 -14.20 -22.08 -4.41
C THR A 177 -15.30 -22.96 -3.83
N ALA A 178 -15.01 -23.83 -2.86
CA ALA A 178 -16.03 -24.63 -2.18
C ALA A 178 -16.80 -23.84 -1.10
N ASP A 179 -16.19 -22.81 -0.52
CA ASP A 179 -16.78 -21.96 0.53
C ASP A 179 -17.72 -20.88 -0.05
N ALA A 180 -19.01 -20.97 0.25
CA ALA A 180 -20.03 -20.05 -0.24
C ALA A 180 -19.83 -18.59 0.22
N GLY A 181 -19.37 -18.37 1.46
CA GLY A 181 -19.14 -17.04 2.01
C GLY A 181 -17.95 -16.32 1.36
N ARG A 182 -16.87 -17.07 1.06
CA ARG A 182 -15.72 -16.52 0.33
C ARG A 182 -16.00 -16.28 -1.14
N ARG A 183 -16.78 -17.15 -1.80
CA ARG A 183 -17.24 -16.93 -3.18
C ARG A 183 -18.04 -15.64 -3.33
N GLN A 184 -18.98 -15.40 -2.41
CA GLN A 184 -19.83 -14.20 -2.44
C GLN A 184 -19.02 -12.93 -2.17
N GLY A 185 -18.09 -12.97 -1.22
CA GLY A 185 -17.12 -11.88 -0.99
C GLY A 185 -16.27 -11.58 -2.23
N ALA A 186 -15.70 -12.60 -2.89
CA ALA A 186 -14.88 -12.43 -4.10
C ALA A 186 -15.68 -11.94 -5.33
N ALA A 187 -16.98 -12.27 -5.42
CA ALA A 187 -17.87 -11.79 -6.49
C ALA A 187 -18.18 -10.30 -6.35
N VAL A 188 -18.45 -9.82 -5.13
CA VAL A 188 -18.68 -8.39 -4.85
C VAL A 188 -17.49 -7.54 -5.31
N TRP A 189 -16.25 -7.98 -5.04
CA TRP A 189 -15.06 -7.24 -5.42
C TRP A 189 -14.72 -7.30 -6.91
N ARG A 190 -15.07 -8.39 -7.61
CA ARG A 190 -14.95 -8.45 -9.08
C ARG A 190 -15.85 -7.41 -9.76
N THR A 191 -17.07 -7.21 -9.28
CA THR A 191 -18.01 -6.20 -9.82
C THR A 191 -17.56 -4.76 -9.52
N VAL A 192 -17.04 -4.50 -8.31
CA VAL A 192 -16.51 -3.18 -7.91
C VAL A 192 -15.27 -2.78 -8.72
N LEU A 193 -14.40 -3.75 -9.04
CA LEU A 193 -13.22 -3.54 -9.89
C LEU A 193 -13.60 -3.14 -11.32
N THR A 194 -14.62 -3.77 -11.90
CA THR A 194 -15.11 -3.44 -13.25
C THR A 194 -15.74 -2.04 -13.30
N ALA A 195 -16.52 -1.65 -12.29
CA ALA A 195 -17.13 -0.33 -12.22
C ALA A 195 -16.10 0.81 -12.08
N ARG A 196 -15.01 0.60 -11.32
CA ARG A 196 -13.95 1.60 -11.14
C ARG A 196 -12.93 1.63 -12.28
N ALA A 197 -12.68 0.52 -12.97
CA ALA A 197 -11.83 0.50 -14.17
C ALA A 197 -12.43 1.35 -15.31
N SER A 198 -13.76 1.49 -15.39
CA SER A 198 -14.43 2.42 -16.31
C SER A 198 -14.28 3.88 -15.89
N ALA A 199 -14.21 4.18 -14.59
CA ALA A 199 -14.04 5.54 -14.09
C ALA A 199 -12.62 6.11 -14.31
N TYR A 200 -11.59 5.25 -14.35
CA TYR A 200 -10.21 5.67 -14.66
C TYR A 200 -9.92 5.80 -16.16
N ARG A 201 -10.79 5.26 -17.04
CA ARG A 201 -10.62 5.33 -18.50
C ARG A 201 -11.21 6.61 -19.11
N LEU A 202 -11.77 7.49 -18.28
CA LEU A 202 -12.50 8.71 -18.69
C LEU A 202 -11.91 10.01 -18.12
N ARG A 203 -10.66 10.03 -17.67
CA ARG A 203 -9.93 11.30 -17.50
C ARG A 203 -8.94 11.45 -18.66
N PRO A 204 -9.00 12.57 -19.40
CA PRO A 204 -8.16 12.84 -20.57
C PRO A 204 -6.67 12.95 -20.22
#